data_AF-A0A822BFF7-F1
#
_entry.id   AF-A0A822BFF7-F1
#
_cell.length_a   1.000
_cell.length_b   1.000
_cell.length_c   1.000
_cell.angle_alpha   90.00
_cell.angle_beta   90.00
_cell.angle_gamma   90.00
#
_symmetry.space_group_name_H-M   'P 1'
#
loop_
_entity.id
_entity.type
_entity.pdbx_description
1 polymer ?
#
loop_
_entity_poly.entity_id
_entity_poly.type
_entity_poly.pdbx_seq_one_letter_code
_entity_poly.pdbx_strand_id
1 'polypeptide(L)'
;MAEYFKIPFSNQRNYIEIKFSQPTGSTTTSYVAGSDTEIICCVDTSGSMAGSPVHNVCEVLRDIYQRTQKDYRLFTYNTQTDTKRTLKTLFEQKNDLKAEGGTSFACIFNAIKDYLLQNSSSKKASTFIFMTDGQDNEPNGPALKKSIEMLKLVLSGMKSCPPVTFHVIGFGEVNDHFLNQVRTIGTREGLFRYSTQSKELQNNFNDMFEYALNIREFAIKLSNGKTYTVNNVDNETVAFLTQDSDDLTTVTELTLIDDKKEPKKFSLTPKQTVRPIDLLRALNLISPDDEEHVKSIQTQLNTIKITDSKNLMERLEAEQIYKEIDQRMMEYRQLFTQLKMNQVPERVKLQLSALRHDAIFANTQHISGILQGYKDSITLDTWQKIKEQKQEWVDVYSNDDIYEIMRKSPDNILCLGIYVQRDEEAIENPTKGLKLLSLTNTIISYDSFINAMNVAKNDRESQGQFTVLNDLYCVAGTLSGERINAVIPLYINDEHMKRIRILEGIWLGYLYTLDSYGYDKQQEVGLLKLL
;
A
#
# COMPACT_ATOMS: atom_id res chain seq x y z
N MET A 1 -18.47 -13.57 -7.85
CA MET A 1 -18.22 -14.29 -9.12
C MET A 1 -16.72 -14.56 -9.19
N ALA A 2 -16.31 -15.71 -9.74
CA ALA A 2 -14.89 -16.00 -9.95
C ALA A 2 -14.60 -16.16 -11.45
N GLU A 3 -13.63 -15.40 -11.92
CA GLU A 3 -13.20 -15.37 -13.31
C GLU A 3 -11.74 -15.77 -13.41
N TYR A 4 -11.36 -16.42 -14.50
CA TYR A 4 -9.95 -16.69 -14.78
C TYR A 4 -9.61 -16.44 -16.24
N PHE A 5 -8.34 -16.16 -16.51
CA PHE A 5 -7.80 -16.19 -17.85
C PHE A 5 -6.37 -16.72 -17.86
N LYS A 6 -5.98 -17.32 -18.97
CA LYS A 6 -4.60 -17.76 -19.18
C LYS A 6 -3.74 -16.54 -19.49
N ILE A 7 -2.66 -16.40 -18.74
CA ILE A 7 -1.75 -15.27 -18.90
C ILE A 7 -0.98 -15.46 -20.21
N PRO A 8 -1.02 -14.50 -21.15
CA PRO A 8 -0.47 -14.70 -22.49
C PRO A 8 1.06 -14.82 -22.52
N PHE A 9 1.70 -14.52 -21.41
CA PHE A 9 3.14 -14.32 -21.32
C PHE A 9 3.84 -15.21 -20.28
N SER A 10 3.09 -16.11 -19.64
CA SER A 10 3.63 -17.28 -18.95
C SER A 10 3.18 -18.51 -19.73
N ASN A 11 4.07 -19.48 -19.90
CA ASN A 11 3.74 -20.68 -20.69
C ASN A 11 2.56 -21.46 -20.08
N GLN A 12 2.26 -21.33 -18.78
CA GLN A 12 1.26 -22.18 -18.11
C GLN A 12 0.51 -21.56 -16.90
N ARG A 13 0.69 -20.29 -16.53
CA ARG A 13 -0.06 -19.71 -15.39
C ARG A 13 -1.43 -19.16 -15.80
N ASN A 14 -2.38 -19.31 -14.90
CA ASN A 14 -3.67 -18.66 -14.97
C ASN A 14 -3.75 -17.57 -13.89
N TYR A 15 -4.35 -16.46 -14.25
CA TYR A 15 -4.78 -15.45 -13.30
C TYR A 15 -6.22 -15.74 -12.91
N ILE A 16 -6.49 -15.82 -11.61
CA ILE A 16 -7.85 -16.00 -11.07
C ILE A 16 -8.19 -14.74 -10.26
N GLU A 17 -9.37 -14.18 -10.51
CA GLU A 17 -9.94 -13.04 -9.79
C GLU A 17 -11.31 -13.43 -9.22
N ILE A 18 -11.48 -13.26 -7.92
CA ILE A 18 -12.72 -13.53 -7.19
C ILE A 18 -13.27 -12.19 -6.74
N LYS A 19 -14.41 -11.79 -7.30
CA LYS A 19 -15.13 -10.56 -6.89
C LYS A 19 -16.22 -10.89 -5.89
N PHE A 20 -16.17 -10.23 -4.74
CA PHE A 20 -17.24 -10.24 -3.76
C PHE A 20 -18.29 -9.22 -4.18
N SER A 21 -19.43 -9.70 -4.67
CA SER A 21 -20.59 -8.85 -4.90
C SER A 21 -21.11 -8.35 -3.55
N GLN A 22 -20.99 -7.04 -3.28
CA GLN A 22 -21.71 -6.43 -2.17
C GLN A 22 -23.22 -6.67 -2.41
N PRO A 23 -23.99 -7.09 -1.40
CA PRO A 23 -25.43 -7.23 -1.55
C PRO A 23 -26.03 -5.86 -1.87
N THR A 24 -26.45 -5.69 -3.12
CA THR A 24 -27.18 -4.52 -3.63
C THR A 24 -28.45 -4.34 -2.80
N GLY A 25 -28.42 -3.48 -1.78
CA GLY A 25 -29.56 -3.18 -0.91
C GLY A 25 -29.26 -3.13 0.60
N SER A 26 -28.06 -3.49 1.05
CA SER A 26 -27.66 -3.35 2.45
C SER A 26 -26.93 -2.04 2.69
N THR A 27 -27.64 -0.98 3.09
CA THR A 27 -27.06 0.32 3.52
C THR A 27 -26.24 0.26 4.81
N THR A 28 -26.00 -0.94 5.33
CA THR A 28 -25.12 -1.17 6.46
C THR A 28 -23.99 -2.07 5.97
N THR A 29 -22.94 -1.45 5.42
CA THR A 29 -21.61 -2.06 5.37
C THR A 29 -21.15 -2.21 6.81
N SER A 30 -21.60 -3.26 7.48
CA SER A 30 -20.94 -3.67 8.71
C SER A 30 -19.52 -4.04 8.29
N TYR A 31 -18.58 -3.16 8.66
CA TYR A 31 -17.17 -3.49 8.71
C TYR A 31 -17.10 -4.87 9.36
N VAL A 32 -16.75 -5.89 8.57
CA VAL A 32 -16.29 -7.13 9.14
C VAL A 32 -14.96 -6.73 9.74
N ALA A 33 -14.98 -6.47 11.06
CA ALA A 33 -13.80 -6.15 11.83
C ALA A 33 -12.65 -7.02 11.34
N GLY A 34 -11.50 -6.38 11.05
CA GLY A 34 -10.26 -7.07 10.71
C GLY A 34 -10.07 -8.30 11.59
N SER A 35 -9.36 -9.32 11.10
CA SER A 35 -8.93 -10.43 11.95
C SER A 35 -8.57 -9.89 13.34
N ASP A 36 -9.20 -10.45 14.39
CA ASP A 36 -8.97 -9.98 15.77
C ASP A 36 -7.58 -10.49 16.15
N THR A 37 -6.58 -9.88 15.51
CA THR A 37 -5.19 -10.26 15.49
C THR A 37 -4.51 -9.42 16.54
N GLU A 38 -3.85 -10.10 17.46
CA GLU A 38 -3.01 -9.43 18.44
C GLU A 38 -1.69 -9.09 17.77
N ILE A 39 -1.41 -7.79 17.65
CA ILE A 39 -0.14 -7.29 17.11
C ILE A 39 0.81 -7.04 18.28
N ILE A 40 2.01 -7.61 18.19
CA ILE A 40 3.10 -7.45 19.15
C ILE A 40 4.31 -6.88 18.41
N CYS A 41 4.74 -5.69 18.82
CA CYS A 41 5.92 -5.04 18.26
C CYS A 41 7.16 -5.53 19.01
N CYS A 42 8.13 -6.12 18.32
CA CYS A 42 9.39 -6.55 18.91
C CYS A 42 10.51 -5.60 18.46
N VAL A 43 10.97 -4.73 19.34
CA VAL A 43 11.91 -3.64 19.04
C VAL A 43 13.26 -3.90 19.65
N ASP A 44 14.29 -3.93 18.80
CA ASP A 44 15.69 -3.93 19.23
C ASP A 44 16.02 -2.62 19.97
N THR A 45 16.69 -2.75 21.10
CA THR A 45 17.16 -1.65 21.96
C THR A 45 18.63 -1.84 22.32
N SER A 46 19.38 -2.54 21.48
CA SER A 46 20.84 -2.67 21.59
C SER A 46 21.57 -1.34 21.37
N GLY A 47 22.86 -1.30 21.66
CA GLY A 47 23.66 -0.08 21.53
C GLY A 47 23.76 0.47 20.11
N SER A 48 23.65 -0.36 19.06
CA SER A 48 23.64 0.09 17.67
C SER A 48 22.44 0.96 17.33
N MET A 49 21.31 0.69 17.99
CA MET A 49 20.05 1.43 17.82
C MET A 49 20.12 2.88 18.35
N ALA A 50 21.18 3.25 19.08
CA ALA A 50 21.28 4.56 19.72
C ALA A 50 21.29 5.72 18.71
N GLY A 51 20.57 6.78 19.04
CA GLY A 51 20.42 7.96 18.18
C GLY A 51 19.23 7.85 17.24
N SER A 52 19.44 8.11 15.96
CA SER A 52 18.37 8.19 14.96
C SER A 52 17.54 6.91 14.79
N PRO A 53 18.10 5.67 14.79
CA PRO A 53 17.30 4.47 14.56
C PRO A 53 16.20 4.27 15.60
N VAL A 54 16.53 4.25 16.89
CA VAL A 54 15.54 4.08 17.96
C VAL A 54 14.54 5.25 18.01
N HIS A 55 15.00 6.46 17.73
CA HIS A 55 14.14 7.65 17.67
C HIS A 55 13.07 7.50 16.59
N ASN A 56 13.47 7.16 15.36
CA ASN A 56 12.54 6.96 14.24
C ASN A 56 11.53 5.86 14.52
N VAL A 57 11.98 4.73 15.11
CA VAL A 57 11.06 3.66 15.51
C VAL A 57 10.05 4.16 16.54
N CYS A 58 10.50 4.93 17.55
CA CYS A 58 9.61 5.50 18.56
C CYS A 58 8.60 6.49 17.95
N GLU A 59 9.02 7.36 17.04
CA GLU A 59 8.13 8.29 16.34
C GLU A 59 7.03 7.56 15.58
N VAL A 60 7.38 6.54 14.79
CA VAL A 60 6.41 5.78 14.01
C VAL A 60 5.43 5.04 14.92
N LEU A 61 5.92 4.40 15.98
CA LEU A 61 5.07 3.70 16.94
C LEU A 61 4.11 4.65 17.68
N ARG A 62 4.56 5.88 17.99
CA ARG A 62 3.69 6.93 18.56
C ARG A 62 2.64 7.38 17.55
N ASP A 63 3.01 7.59 16.29
CA ASP A 63 2.09 7.96 15.22
C ASP A 63 1.03 6.87 14.98
N ILE A 64 1.43 5.59 14.98
CA ILE A 64 0.49 4.46 14.90
C ILE A 64 -0.48 4.47 16.07
N TYR A 65 0.00 4.67 17.30
CA TYR A 65 -0.88 4.78 18.47
C TYR A 65 -1.84 5.97 18.33
N GLN A 66 -1.34 7.13 17.88
CA GLN A 66 -2.14 8.33 17.68
C GLN A 66 -3.23 8.14 16.62
N ARG A 67 -2.93 7.46 15.52
CA ARG A 67 -3.91 7.17 14.44
C ARG A 67 -4.91 6.09 14.84
N THR A 68 -4.46 5.01 15.46
CA THR A 68 -5.30 3.82 15.71
C THR A 68 -6.02 3.87 17.07
N GLN A 69 -5.50 4.62 18.04
CA GLN A 69 -5.93 4.65 19.44
C GLN A 69 -5.96 3.25 20.10
N LYS A 70 -5.22 2.28 19.53
CA LYS A 70 -5.16 0.89 20.01
C LYS A 70 -3.86 0.67 20.76
N ASP A 71 -3.96 0.08 21.94
CA ASP A 71 -2.80 -0.20 22.77
C ASP A 71 -2.20 -1.58 22.42
N TYR A 72 -1.20 -1.57 21.53
CA TYR A 72 -0.46 -2.78 21.15
C TYR A 72 0.66 -3.09 22.15
N ARG A 73 0.96 -4.39 22.31
CA ARG A 73 2.07 -4.84 23.16
C ARG A 73 3.41 -4.49 22.50
N LEU A 74 4.37 -4.10 23.34
CA LEU A 74 5.71 -3.73 22.93
C LEU A 74 6.73 -4.57 23.69
N PHE A 75 7.42 -5.46 22.97
CA PHE A 75 8.53 -6.24 23.48
C PHE A 75 9.82 -5.55 23.09
N THR A 76 10.52 -4.96 24.06
CA THR A 76 11.84 -4.38 23.82
C THR A 76 12.90 -5.39 24.18
N TYR A 77 13.93 -5.55 23.36
CA TYR A 77 14.99 -6.52 23.62
C TYR A 77 16.38 -5.98 23.33
N ASN A 78 17.36 -6.46 24.08
CA ASN A 78 18.80 -6.30 23.86
C ASN A 78 19.49 -7.60 24.31
N THR A 79 20.25 -7.60 25.40
CA THR A 79 20.68 -8.82 26.10
C THR A 79 19.58 -9.42 26.99
N GLN A 80 18.54 -8.65 27.30
CA GLN A 80 17.35 -9.05 28.05
C GLN A 80 16.08 -8.60 27.31
N THR A 81 14.93 -9.13 27.70
CA THR A 81 13.62 -8.76 27.12
C THR A 81 12.72 -8.14 28.17
N ASP A 82 12.08 -7.01 27.85
CA ASP A 82 11.00 -6.41 28.61
C ASP A 82 9.68 -6.55 27.84
N THR A 83 8.75 -7.34 28.39
CA THR A 83 7.44 -7.63 27.80
C THR A 83 6.29 -6.86 28.46
N LYS A 84 6.60 -5.95 29.41
CA LYS A 84 5.58 -5.24 30.20
C LYS A 84 5.12 -3.93 29.54
N ARG A 85 5.80 -3.49 28.48
CA ARG A 85 5.53 -2.22 27.80
C ARG A 85 4.42 -2.36 26.76
N THR A 86 3.78 -1.23 26.48
CA THR A 86 2.77 -1.08 25.44
C THR A 86 2.98 0.23 24.67
N LEU A 87 2.35 0.38 23.50
CA LEU A 87 2.46 1.63 22.74
C LEU A 87 1.90 2.84 23.49
N LYS A 88 0.84 2.65 24.29
CA LYS A 88 0.33 3.70 25.16
C LYS A 88 1.39 4.18 26.14
N THR A 89 2.12 3.26 26.77
CA THR A 89 3.18 3.64 27.71
C THR A 89 4.31 4.43 27.03
N LEU A 90 4.67 4.06 25.80
CA LEU A 90 5.67 4.79 24.99
C LEU A 90 5.17 6.20 24.61
N PHE A 91 3.89 6.34 24.29
CA PHE A 91 3.26 7.61 23.95
C PHE A 91 3.18 8.54 25.18
N GLU A 92 2.73 8.04 26.32
CA GLU A 92 2.57 8.82 27.56
C GLU A 92 3.90 9.30 28.14
N GLN A 93 4.94 8.47 28.09
CA GLN A 93 6.24 8.81 28.68
C GLN A 93 7.00 9.90 27.91
N LYS A 94 6.65 10.16 26.65
CA LYS A 94 7.30 11.13 25.71
C LYS A 94 8.81 10.98 25.51
N ASN A 95 9.47 10.07 26.22
CA ASN A 95 10.87 9.73 26.05
C ASN A 95 11.01 8.57 25.08
N ASP A 96 12.09 8.55 24.32
CA ASP A 96 12.43 7.42 23.46
C ASP A 96 12.88 6.22 24.28
N LEU A 97 12.83 5.04 23.66
CA LEU A 97 13.39 3.84 24.25
C LEU A 97 14.90 4.00 24.44
N LYS A 98 15.41 3.53 25.58
CA LYS A 98 16.83 3.59 25.88
C LYS A 98 17.54 2.45 25.14
N ALA A 99 18.37 2.81 24.17
CA ALA A 99 19.21 1.89 23.41
C ALA A 99 20.56 1.67 24.12
N GLU A 100 20.83 0.44 24.57
CA GLU A 100 22.09 0.07 25.23
C GLU A 100 22.36 -1.44 25.19
N GLY A 101 23.62 -1.82 25.41
CA GLY A 101 24.04 -3.23 25.49
C GLY A 101 24.26 -3.88 24.12
N GLY A 102 24.39 -5.21 24.12
CA GLY A 102 24.48 -6.01 22.89
C GLY A 102 23.12 -6.60 22.47
N THR A 103 23.12 -7.36 21.38
CA THR A 103 21.90 -7.93 20.79
C THR A 103 21.85 -9.44 21.03
N SER A 104 20.78 -9.93 21.68
CA SER A 104 20.53 -11.36 21.89
C SER A 104 19.15 -11.72 21.35
N PHE A 105 19.09 -12.31 20.17
CA PHE A 105 17.83 -12.80 19.61
C PHE A 105 17.28 -13.99 20.38
N ALA A 106 18.13 -14.73 21.10
CA ALA A 106 17.69 -15.82 21.96
C ALA A 106 16.75 -15.36 23.08
N CYS A 107 16.95 -14.17 23.66
CA CYS A 107 16.10 -13.70 24.75
C CYS A 107 14.69 -13.33 24.26
N ILE A 108 14.58 -12.71 23.09
CA ILE A 108 13.28 -12.35 22.50
C ILE A 108 12.51 -13.58 22.03
N PHE A 109 13.16 -14.57 21.39
CA PHE A 109 12.46 -15.81 21.01
C PHE A 109 11.97 -16.61 22.22
N ASN A 110 12.73 -16.63 23.31
CA ASN A 110 12.25 -17.24 24.56
C ASN A 110 11.06 -16.49 25.15
N ALA A 111 11.08 -15.16 25.14
CA ALA A 111 9.96 -14.34 25.60
C ALA A 111 8.70 -14.55 24.74
N ILE A 112 8.84 -14.64 23.41
CA ILE A 112 7.74 -14.95 22.48
C ILE A 112 7.19 -16.35 22.75
N LYS A 113 8.05 -17.34 22.95
CA LYS A 113 7.64 -18.71 23.31
C LYS A 113 6.85 -18.72 24.63
N ASP A 114 7.36 -18.06 25.67
CA ASP A 114 6.67 -17.98 26.96
C ASP A 114 5.32 -17.25 26.84
N TYR A 115 5.28 -16.19 26.02
CA TYR A 115 4.06 -15.46 25.70
C TYR A 115 3.00 -16.35 25.04
N LEU A 116 3.38 -17.11 24.01
CA LEU A 116 2.47 -18.01 23.30
C LEU A 116 1.94 -19.13 24.21
N LEU A 117 2.78 -19.65 25.11
CA LEU A 117 2.35 -20.65 26.09
C LEU A 117 1.33 -20.08 27.08
N GLN A 118 1.57 -18.87 27.60
CA GLN A 118 0.66 -18.18 28.52
C GLN A 118 -0.67 -17.81 27.86
N ASN A 119 -0.65 -17.49 26.57
CA ASN A 119 -1.83 -17.10 25.79
C ASN A 119 -2.36 -18.22 24.89
N SER A 120 -1.99 -19.47 25.15
CA SER A 120 -2.39 -20.64 24.34
C SER A 120 -3.91 -20.87 24.30
N SER A 121 -4.64 -20.37 25.30
CA SER A 121 -6.11 -20.40 25.35
C SER A 121 -6.77 -19.28 24.54
N SER A 122 -6.01 -18.28 24.07
CA SER A 122 -6.52 -17.22 23.21
C SER A 122 -6.93 -17.79 21.86
N LYS A 123 -8.07 -17.33 21.33
CA LYS A 123 -8.49 -17.66 19.96
C LYS A 123 -7.98 -16.67 18.92
N LYS A 124 -7.17 -15.69 19.33
CA LYS A 124 -6.69 -14.61 18.47
C LYS A 124 -5.40 -15.01 17.75
N ALA A 125 -5.34 -14.75 16.45
CA ALA A 125 -4.09 -14.85 15.70
C ALA A 125 -3.07 -13.88 16.29
N SER A 126 -1.79 -14.26 16.32
CA SER A 126 -0.71 -13.42 16.84
C SER A 126 0.20 -12.98 15.70
N THR A 127 0.42 -11.68 15.57
CA THR A 127 1.33 -11.11 14.58
C THR A 127 2.46 -10.38 15.28
N PHE A 128 3.68 -10.88 15.08
CA PHE A 128 4.90 -10.27 15.61
C PHE A 128 5.54 -9.42 14.51
N ILE A 129 5.78 -8.14 14.80
CA ILE A 129 6.57 -7.26 13.91
C ILE A 129 7.96 -7.13 14.53
N PHE A 130 8.91 -7.85 13.97
CA PHE A 130 10.29 -7.96 14.44
C PHE A 130 11.18 -6.91 13.80
N MET A 131 11.80 -6.05 14.61
CA MET A 131 12.57 -4.90 14.17
C MET A 131 13.99 -4.99 14.73
N THR A 132 15.01 -4.84 13.89
CA THR A 132 16.42 -4.85 14.31
C THR A 132 17.33 -4.11 13.32
N ASP A 133 18.39 -3.51 13.86
CA ASP A 133 19.49 -2.93 13.08
C ASP A 133 20.81 -3.72 13.14
N GLY A 134 20.82 -4.79 13.92
CA GLY A 134 22.03 -5.47 14.34
C GLY A 134 22.05 -6.96 14.03
N GLN A 135 23.16 -7.58 14.41
CA GLN A 135 23.35 -9.03 14.38
C GLN A 135 23.37 -9.55 15.81
N ASP A 136 23.00 -10.82 15.99
CA ASP A 136 23.14 -11.47 17.30
C ASP A 136 24.60 -11.41 17.74
N ASN A 137 24.86 -11.24 19.04
CA ASN A 137 26.22 -11.31 19.58
C ASN A 137 26.89 -12.67 19.29
N GLU A 138 26.09 -13.74 19.15
CA GLU A 138 26.51 -15.09 18.78
C GLU A 138 25.57 -15.64 17.68
N PRO A 139 25.74 -15.23 16.41
CA PRO A 139 24.78 -15.56 15.33
C PRO A 139 24.70 -17.06 15.02
N ASN A 140 25.71 -17.83 15.42
CA ASN A 140 25.72 -19.30 15.35
C ASN A 140 25.81 -19.95 16.75
N GLY A 141 25.49 -19.20 17.79
CA GLY A 141 25.55 -19.64 19.17
C GLY A 141 24.53 -20.75 19.44
N PRO A 142 24.85 -21.71 20.33
CA PRO A 142 23.94 -22.79 20.69
C PRO A 142 22.65 -22.25 21.36
N ALA A 143 22.71 -21.09 22.00
CA ALA A 143 21.56 -20.45 22.64
C ALA A 143 20.49 -20.00 21.64
N LEU A 144 20.90 -19.31 20.56
CA LEU A 144 20.00 -18.85 19.51
C LEU A 144 19.32 -20.03 18.82
N LYS A 145 20.11 -21.01 18.36
CA LYS A 145 19.60 -22.20 17.68
C LYS A 145 18.59 -22.95 18.56
N LYS A 146 18.93 -23.18 19.83
CA LYS A 146 18.04 -23.83 20.80
C LYS A 146 16.74 -23.04 21.00
N SER A 147 16.81 -21.71 21.08
CA SER A 147 15.62 -20.89 21.28
C SER A 147 14.65 -20.94 20.10
N ILE A 148 15.16 -20.92 18.86
CA ILE A 148 14.37 -21.05 17.64
C ILE A 148 13.76 -22.46 17.54
N GLU A 149 14.54 -23.51 17.84
CA GLU A 149 14.05 -24.89 17.83
C GLU A 149 12.93 -25.10 18.85
N MET A 150 13.06 -24.54 20.06
CA MET A 150 12.00 -24.60 21.08
C MET A 150 10.76 -23.83 20.68
N LEU A 151 10.91 -22.65 20.06
CA LEU A 151 9.77 -21.89 19.54
C LEU A 151 9.05 -22.67 18.44
N LYS A 152 9.78 -23.25 17.48
CA LYS A 152 9.21 -24.12 16.42
C LYS A 152 8.49 -25.32 17.01
N LEU A 153 9.07 -25.96 18.04
CA LEU A 153 8.44 -27.08 18.72
C LEU A 153 7.09 -26.66 19.35
N VAL A 154 7.07 -25.52 20.04
CA VAL A 154 5.85 -24.95 20.64
C VAL A 154 4.79 -24.68 19.56
N LEU A 155 5.16 -24.02 18.46
CA LEU A 155 4.24 -23.75 17.34
C LEU A 155 3.69 -25.05 16.71
N SER A 156 4.52 -26.07 16.54
CA SER A 156 4.10 -27.36 15.96
C SER A 156 3.27 -28.23 16.92
N GLY A 157 3.52 -28.14 18.22
CA GLY A 157 2.87 -28.97 19.24
C GLY A 157 1.46 -28.49 19.60
N MET A 158 1.16 -27.21 19.39
CA MET A 158 -0.13 -26.63 19.70
C MET A 158 -1.11 -26.82 18.53
N LYS A 159 -1.76 -28.01 18.48
CA LYS A 159 -2.74 -28.38 17.43
C LYS A 159 -3.91 -27.41 17.25
N SER A 160 -4.18 -26.57 18.25
CA SER A 160 -5.24 -25.56 18.26
C SER A 160 -4.70 -24.14 18.38
N CYS A 161 -3.40 -23.91 18.16
CA CYS A 161 -2.84 -22.57 18.19
C CYS A 161 -3.46 -21.74 17.05
N PRO A 162 -3.97 -20.54 17.34
CA PRO A 162 -4.28 -19.59 16.30
C PRO A 162 -3.04 -19.31 15.44
N PRO A 163 -3.24 -18.83 14.21
CA PRO A 163 -2.12 -18.54 13.33
C PRO A 163 -1.13 -17.54 13.95
N VAL A 164 0.16 -17.84 13.79
CA VAL A 164 1.27 -16.98 14.23
C VAL A 164 2.09 -16.56 13.03
N THR A 165 2.24 -15.24 12.84
CA THR A 165 2.98 -14.64 11.73
C THR A 165 4.11 -13.77 12.27
N PHE A 166 5.28 -13.81 11.62
CA PHE A 166 6.43 -12.97 11.95
C PHE A 166 6.77 -12.06 10.77
N HIS A 167 6.38 -10.80 10.84
CA HIS A 167 6.87 -9.78 9.93
C HIS A 167 8.23 -9.28 10.40
N VAL A 168 9.11 -8.94 9.47
CA VAL A 168 10.46 -8.51 9.78
C VAL A 168 10.77 -7.20 9.09
N ILE A 169 11.31 -6.24 9.85
CA ILE A 169 11.82 -4.97 9.36
C ILE A 169 13.28 -4.86 9.77
N GLY A 170 14.17 -5.04 8.79
CA GLY A 170 15.60 -4.82 8.97
C GLY A 170 16.01 -3.42 8.58
N PHE A 171 16.98 -2.85 9.27
CA PHE A 171 17.63 -1.60 8.86
C PHE A 171 19.12 -1.65 9.15
N GLY A 172 19.95 -0.87 8.47
CA GLY A 172 21.41 -0.94 8.67
C GLY A 172 22.04 -2.26 8.20
N GLU A 173 23.06 -2.75 8.91
CA GLU A 173 23.89 -3.92 8.52
C GLU A 173 23.39 -5.22 9.17
N VAL A 174 22.27 -5.73 8.68
CA VAL A 174 21.63 -6.96 9.17
C VAL A 174 21.91 -8.17 8.28
N ASN A 175 21.74 -9.37 8.82
CA ASN A 175 21.94 -10.61 8.07
C ASN A 175 20.66 -11.08 7.36
N ASP A 176 20.68 -11.09 6.02
CA ASP A 176 19.52 -11.47 5.18
C ASP A 176 19.01 -12.87 5.48
N HIS A 177 19.92 -13.84 5.58
CA HIS A 177 19.56 -15.23 5.79
C HIS A 177 18.87 -15.44 7.13
N PHE A 178 19.34 -14.77 8.19
CA PHE A 178 18.71 -14.81 9.50
C PHE A 178 17.32 -14.19 9.47
N LEU A 179 17.16 -12.97 8.95
CA LEU A 179 15.85 -12.29 8.88
C LEU A 179 14.84 -13.07 8.02
N ASN A 180 15.31 -13.70 6.94
CA ASN A 180 14.52 -14.64 6.13
C ASN A 180 14.15 -15.91 6.90
N GLN A 181 14.98 -16.40 7.81
CA GLN A 181 14.56 -17.47 8.72
C GLN A 181 13.49 -16.98 9.68
N VAL A 182 13.65 -15.81 10.30
CA VAL A 182 12.69 -15.27 11.28
C VAL A 182 11.29 -15.16 10.71
N ARG A 183 11.13 -14.62 9.50
CA ARG A 183 9.81 -14.48 8.87
C ARG A 183 9.11 -15.82 8.58
N THR A 184 9.87 -16.91 8.51
CA THR A 184 9.37 -18.28 8.26
C THR A 184 9.21 -19.11 9.53
N ILE A 185 9.54 -18.57 10.72
CA ILE A 185 9.39 -19.32 11.99
C ILE A 185 7.93 -19.60 12.31
N GLY A 186 7.04 -18.65 11.97
CA GLY A 186 5.62 -18.72 12.26
C GLY A 186 4.91 -19.91 11.63
N THR A 187 3.67 -20.14 12.03
CA THR A 187 2.78 -21.08 11.31
C THR A 187 2.36 -20.51 9.96
N ARG A 188 2.52 -19.19 9.77
CA ARG A 188 2.34 -18.46 8.52
C ARG A 188 3.62 -17.71 8.15
N GLU A 189 3.90 -17.68 6.87
CA GLU A 189 5.02 -16.92 6.32
C GLU A 189 4.73 -15.43 6.41
N GLY A 190 5.62 -14.68 7.06
CA GLY A 190 5.52 -13.23 7.14
C GLY A 190 6.27 -12.50 6.03
N LEU A 191 6.07 -11.19 6.02
CA LEU A 191 6.68 -10.26 5.08
C LEU A 191 8.00 -9.71 5.61
N PHE A 192 8.85 -9.31 4.68
CA PHE A 192 10.15 -8.72 4.97
C PHE A 192 10.27 -7.35 4.31
N ARG A 193 10.69 -6.35 5.09
CA ARG A 193 11.06 -5.01 4.60
C ARG A 193 12.48 -4.69 5.05
N TYR A 194 13.19 -3.97 4.19
CA TYR A 194 14.54 -3.50 4.48
C TYR A 194 14.64 -2.01 4.19
N SER A 195 15.20 -1.26 5.14
CA SER A 195 15.36 0.18 5.03
C SER A 195 16.82 0.57 5.17
N THR A 196 17.32 1.35 4.22
CA THR A 196 18.70 1.86 4.30
C THR A 196 18.75 3.30 4.80
N GLN A 197 17.63 4.02 4.64
CA GLN A 197 17.49 5.41 5.06
C GLN A 197 16.41 5.57 6.13
N SER A 198 16.54 6.62 6.95
CA SER A 198 15.56 6.95 7.99
C SER A 198 14.18 7.30 7.45
N LYS A 199 14.08 7.92 6.27
CA LYS A 199 12.79 8.28 5.63
C LYS A 199 12.04 7.05 5.10
N GLU A 200 12.76 6.13 4.45
CA GLU A 200 12.21 4.84 3.98
C GLU A 200 11.63 4.02 5.15
N LEU A 201 12.21 4.16 6.34
CA LEU A 201 11.81 3.42 7.52
C LEU A 201 10.37 3.73 7.93
N GLN A 202 9.98 5.00 7.94
CA GLN A 202 8.62 5.40 8.32
C GLN A 202 7.57 4.80 7.37
N ASN A 203 7.83 4.86 6.06
CA ASN A 203 6.94 4.29 5.05
C ASN A 203 6.85 2.76 5.18
N ASN A 204 8.00 2.09 5.30
CA ASN A 204 8.05 0.63 5.45
C ASN A 204 7.30 0.14 6.70
N PHE A 205 7.37 0.89 7.79
CA PHE A 205 6.60 0.60 8.99
C PHE A 205 5.11 0.80 8.75
N ASN A 206 4.70 1.94 8.20
CA ASN A 206 3.30 2.23 7.93
C ASN A 206 2.67 1.15 7.06
N ASP A 207 3.32 0.80 5.96
CA ASP A 207 2.88 -0.28 5.05
C ASP A 207 2.75 -1.62 5.80
N MET A 208 3.73 -1.97 6.64
CA MET A 208 3.71 -3.22 7.39
C MET A 208 2.58 -3.27 8.41
N PHE A 209 2.32 -2.16 9.11
CA PHE A 209 1.23 -2.08 10.08
C PHE A 209 -0.13 -2.08 9.41
N GLU A 210 -0.31 -1.32 8.33
CA GLU A 210 -1.55 -1.32 7.56
C GLU A 210 -1.84 -2.70 6.98
N TYR A 211 -0.82 -3.38 6.45
CA TYR A 211 -0.95 -4.77 6.02
C TYR A 211 -1.33 -5.68 7.20
N ALA A 212 -0.61 -5.64 8.32
CA ALA A 212 -0.88 -6.50 9.48
C ALA A 212 -2.29 -6.27 10.09
N LEU A 213 -2.83 -5.06 9.96
CA LEU A 213 -4.16 -4.70 10.46
C LEU A 213 -5.29 -5.15 9.54
N ASN A 214 -5.05 -5.08 8.23
CA ASN A 214 -6.09 -5.26 7.23
C ASN A 214 -6.03 -6.60 6.49
N ILE A 215 -4.92 -7.34 6.66
CA ILE A 215 -4.75 -8.63 6.01
C ILE A 215 -5.87 -9.60 6.35
N ARG A 216 -6.42 -10.20 5.30
CA ARG A 216 -7.22 -11.41 5.37
C ARG A 216 -6.53 -12.50 4.59
N GLU A 217 -6.52 -13.67 5.20
CA GLU A 217 -6.06 -14.88 4.54
C GLU A 217 -7.25 -15.62 3.98
N PHE A 218 -7.08 -16.05 2.74
CA PHE A 218 -8.05 -16.84 2.01
C PHE A 218 -7.40 -18.15 1.61
N ALA A 219 -7.92 -19.27 2.11
CA ALA A 219 -7.59 -20.58 1.57
C ALA A 219 -8.54 -20.89 0.41
N ILE A 220 -7.98 -20.98 -0.78
CA ILE A 220 -8.73 -21.22 -2.02
C ILE A 220 -8.49 -22.65 -2.44
N LYS A 221 -9.52 -23.48 -2.31
CA LYS A 221 -9.51 -24.88 -2.74
C LYS A 221 -10.19 -25.02 -4.09
N LEU A 222 -9.45 -25.43 -5.10
CA LEU A 222 -9.98 -25.76 -6.43
C LEU A 222 -10.63 -27.15 -6.40
N SER A 223 -11.57 -27.40 -7.32
CA SER A 223 -12.27 -28.69 -7.44
C SER A 223 -11.33 -29.88 -7.71
N ASN A 224 -10.15 -29.64 -8.29
CA ASN A 224 -9.10 -30.64 -8.49
C ASN A 224 -8.32 -31.00 -7.19
N GLY A 225 -8.68 -30.39 -6.05
CA GLY A 225 -8.07 -30.63 -4.75
C GLY A 225 -6.87 -29.74 -4.42
N LYS A 226 -6.35 -28.96 -5.38
CA LYS A 226 -5.25 -28.02 -5.12
C LYS A 226 -5.74 -26.87 -4.25
N THR A 227 -4.90 -26.46 -3.30
CA THR A 227 -5.20 -25.40 -2.35
C THR A 227 -4.15 -24.31 -2.47
N TYR A 228 -4.59 -23.06 -2.57
CA TYR A 228 -3.77 -21.87 -2.61
C TYR A 228 -4.09 -21.03 -1.38
N THR A 229 -3.06 -20.40 -0.82
CA THR A 229 -3.26 -19.44 0.28
C THR A 229 -2.96 -18.07 -0.29
N VAL A 230 -3.94 -17.17 -0.18
CA VAL A 230 -3.84 -15.82 -0.71
C VAL A 230 -4.03 -14.85 0.44
N ASN A 231 -3.04 -13.99 0.61
CA ASN A 231 -3.11 -12.86 1.51
C ASN A 231 -3.63 -11.68 0.73
N ASN A 232 -4.71 -11.09 1.22
CA ASN A 232 -5.33 -9.98 0.56
C ASN A 232 -5.86 -8.95 1.55
N VAL A 233 -5.70 -7.69 1.19
CA VAL A 233 -6.18 -6.55 1.99
C VAL A 233 -7.49 -6.00 1.44
N ASP A 234 -7.74 -6.20 0.14
CA ASP A 234 -8.99 -5.76 -0.47
C ASP A 234 -10.18 -6.62 -0.02
N ASN A 235 -11.26 -5.94 0.37
CA ASN A 235 -12.52 -6.55 0.74
C ASN A 235 -13.39 -6.93 -0.46
N GLU A 236 -13.06 -6.42 -1.66
CA GLU A 236 -13.90 -6.55 -2.85
C GLU A 236 -13.37 -7.58 -3.83
N THR A 237 -12.06 -7.71 -3.98
CA THR A 237 -11.46 -8.61 -4.97
C THR A 237 -10.30 -9.40 -4.38
N VAL A 238 -10.27 -10.72 -4.56
CA VAL A 238 -9.09 -11.58 -4.29
C VAL A 238 -8.53 -12.04 -5.62
N ALA A 239 -7.24 -11.80 -5.84
CA ALA A 239 -6.55 -12.23 -7.05
C ALA A 239 -5.31 -13.07 -6.74
N PHE A 240 -5.04 -14.08 -7.56
CA PHE A 240 -3.84 -14.90 -7.43
C PHE A 240 -3.43 -15.57 -8.74
N LEU A 241 -2.18 -16.02 -8.77
CA LEU A 241 -1.59 -16.78 -9.85
C LEU A 241 -1.56 -18.28 -9.52
N THR A 242 -1.98 -19.12 -10.46
CA THR A 242 -1.79 -20.58 -10.36
C THR A 242 -0.34 -20.97 -10.62
N GLN A 243 0.03 -22.21 -10.28
CA GLN A 243 1.36 -22.74 -10.58
C GLN A 243 1.46 -23.15 -12.06
N ASP A 244 2.71 -23.20 -12.57
CA ASP A 244 3.03 -23.67 -13.91
C ASP A 244 2.70 -25.17 -14.02
N SER A 245 1.52 -25.50 -14.59
CA SER A 245 0.97 -26.85 -14.90
C SER A 245 -0.52 -26.99 -14.56
N ASP A 246 -1.11 -25.97 -13.92
CA ASP A 246 -2.52 -26.02 -13.53
C ASP A 246 -3.44 -25.87 -14.75
N ASP A 247 -3.99 -26.99 -15.21
CA ASP A 247 -5.05 -26.98 -16.21
C ASP A 247 -6.41 -26.68 -15.55
N LEU A 248 -6.85 -25.43 -15.68
CA LEU A 248 -8.14 -24.97 -15.16
C LEU A 248 -9.33 -25.35 -16.06
N THR A 249 -9.12 -25.96 -17.23
CA THR A 249 -10.24 -26.34 -18.12
C THR A 249 -11.19 -27.35 -17.49
N THR A 250 -10.70 -28.13 -16.51
CA THR A 250 -11.47 -29.12 -15.75
C THR A 250 -12.02 -28.58 -14.42
N VAL A 251 -11.65 -27.35 -14.04
CA VAL A 251 -12.02 -26.75 -12.75
C VAL A 251 -13.27 -25.89 -12.92
N THR A 252 -14.41 -26.39 -12.47
CA THR A 252 -15.72 -25.71 -12.58
C THR A 252 -16.08 -24.89 -11.33
N GLU A 253 -15.49 -25.24 -10.19
CA GLU A 253 -15.79 -24.64 -8.89
C GLU A 253 -14.51 -24.37 -8.10
N LEU A 254 -14.55 -23.31 -7.30
CA LEU A 254 -13.58 -23.05 -6.25
C LEU A 254 -14.30 -22.79 -4.93
N THR A 255 -13.68 -23.22 -3.84
CA THR A 255 -14.16 -22.97 -2.48
C THR A 255 -13.20 -22.01 -1.81
N LEU A 256 -13.71 -20.85 -1.42
CA LEU A 256 -13.01 -19.87 -0.62
C LEU A 256 -13.30 -20.12 0.86
N ILE A 257 -12.26 -20.34 1.64
CA ILE A 257 -12.32 -20.50 3.09
C ILE A 257 -11.69 -19.25 3.70
N ASP A 258 -12.53 -18.42 4.32
CA ASP A 258 -12.13 -17.26 5.12
C ASP A 258 -12.03 -17.74 6.57
N ASP A 259 -10.95 -17.38 7.28
CA ASP A 259 -10.68 -17.79 8.67
C ASP A 259 -11.88 -17.60 9.63
N LYS A 260 -12.82 -16.71 9.30
CA LYS A 260 -13.99 -16.39 10.13
C LYS A 260 -15.34 -16.85 9.58
N LYS A 261 -15.41 -17.45 8.38
CA LYS A 261 -16.70 -17.70 7.70
C LYS A 261 -16.81 -19.11 7.17
N GLU A 262 -18.06 -19.53 6.97
CA GLU A 262 -18.34 -20.78 6.28
C GLU A 262 -17.73 -20.77 4.86
N PRO A 263 -17.24 -21.93 4.37
CA PRO A 263 -16.68 -22.04 3.03
C PRO A 263 -17.66 -21.54 1.98
N LYS A 264 -17.26 -20.54 1.20
CA LYS A 264 -18.07 -19.99 0.11
C LYS A 264 -17.65 -20.62 -1.20
N LYS A 265 -18.59 -21.26 -1.89
CA LYS A 265 -18.34 -21.80 -3.23
C LYS A 265 -18.60 -20.74 -4.29
N PHE A 266 -17.72 -20.68 -5.28
CA PHE A 266 -17.88 -19.85 -6.46
C PHE A 266 -17.75 -20.72 -7.70
N SER A 267 -18.64 -20.48 -8.68
CA SER A 267 -18.46 -21.03 -10.02
C SER A 267 -17.29 -20.29 -10.69
N LEU A 268 -16.33 -21.06 -11.20
CA LEU A 268 -15.16 -20.55 -11.89
C LEU A 268 -15.47 -20.49 -13.39
N THR A 269 -15.40 -19.29 -13.97
CA THR A 269 -15.75 -19.05 -15.38
C THR A 269 -14.59 -18.43 -16.15
N PRO A 270 -14.32 -18.86 -17.40
CA PRO A 270 -13.29 -18.24 -18.21
C PRO A 270 -13.71 -16.81 -18.59
N LYS A 271 -12.83 -15.84 -18.37
CA LYS A 271 -13.05 -14.44 -18.69
C LYS A 271 -13.00 -14.27 -20.21
N GLN A 272 -14.14 -13.90 -20.81
CA GLN A 272 -14.28 -13.84 -22.27
C GLN A 272 -13.45 -12.72 -22.90
N THR A 273 -13.33 -11.59 -22.22
CA THR A 273 -12.56 -10.42 -22.67
C THR A 273 -11.58 -10.03 -21.57
N VAL A 274 -10.28 -10.18 -21.85
CA VAL A 274 -9.21 -9.77 -20.94
C VAL A 274 -8.88 -8.30 -21.22
N ARG A 275 -9.09 -7.44 -20.23
CA ARG A 275 -8.80 -6.00 -20.36
C ARG A 275 -7.33 -5.73 -20.05
N PRO A 276 -6.77 -4.61 -20.53
CA PRO A 276 -5.40 -4.20 -20.19
C PRO A 276 -5.11 -4.18 -18.69
N ILE A 277 -6.05 -3.69 -17.87
CA ILE A 277 -5.90 -3.66 -16.41
C ILE A 277 -5.79 -5.07 -15.80
N ASP A 278 -6.50 -6.05 -16.36
CA ASP A 278 -6.46 -7.42 -15.85
C ASP A 278 -5.06 -8.04 -16.11
N LEU A 279 -4.44 -7.72 -17.26
CA LEU A 279 -3.06 -8.12 -17.57
C LEU A 279 -2.05 -7.43 -16.65
N LEU A 280 -2.24 -6.14 -16.37
CA LEU A 280 -1.36 -5.38 -15.48
C LEU A 280 -1.43 -5.92 -14.05
N ARG A 281 -2.63 -6.21 -13.52
CA ARG A 281 -2.79 -6.86 -12.21
C ARG A 281 -2.11 -8.23 -12.16
N ALA A 282 -2.22 -9.02 -13.24
CA ALA A 282 -1.54 -10.30 -13.33
C ALA A 282 0.00 -10.15 -13.36
N LEU A 283 0.53 -9.18 -14.11
CA LEU A 283 1.96 -8.85 -14.12
C LEU A 283 2.44 -8.37 -12.74
N ASN A 284 1.63 -7.58 -12.03
CA ASN A 284 1.99 -7.03 -10.73
C ASN A 284 2.25 -8.12 -9.69
N LEU A 285 1.59 -9.29 -9.82
CA LEU A 285 1.78 -10.44 -8.94
C LEU A 285 3.06 -11.25 -9.24
N ILE A 286 3.79 -10.96 -10.32
CA ILE A 286 5.00 -11.69 -10.69
C ILE A 286 6.22 -11.07 -10.02
N SER A 287 6.96 -11.93 -9.32
CA SER A 287 8.29 -11.64 -8.79
C SER A 287 9.36 -12.25 -9.71
N PRO A 288 10.30 -11.47 -10.25
CA PRO A 288 11.38 -11.99 -11.06
C PRO A 288 12.45 -12.70 -10.23
N ASP A 289 13.02 -13.76 -10.80
CA ASP A 289 14.11 -14.53 -10.19
C ASP A 289 15.49 -14.07 -10.67
N ASP A 290 15.56 -13.53 -11.89
CA ASP A 290 16.77 -13.09 -12.55
C ASP A 290 16.53 -11.93 -13.54
N GLU A 291 17.60 -11.44 -14.16
CA GLU A 291 17.57 -10.34 -15.12
C GLU A 291 16.82 -10.69 -16.43
N GLU A 292 16.79 -11.95 -16.85
CA GLU A 292 16.06 -12.37 -18.05
C GLU A 292 14.56 -12.33 -17.80
N HIS A 293 14.11 -12.78 -16.62
CA HIS A 293 12.74 -12.63 -16.15
C HIS A 293 12.33 -11.15 -16.08
N VAL A 294 13.18 -10.25 -15.58
CA VAL A 294 12.91 -8.80 -15.59
C VAL A 294 12.68 -8.28 -17.01
N LYS A 295 13.58 -8.61 -17.95
CA LYS A 295 13.44 -8.19 -19.36
C LYS A 295 12.17 -8.73 -20.00
N SER A 296 11.82 -9.97 -19.67
CA SER A 296 10.58 -10.59 -20.13
C SER A 296 9.35 -9.81 -19.63
N ILE A 297 9.28 -9.50 -18.32
CA ILE A 297 8.21 -8.70 -17.73
C ILE A 297 8.13 -7.31 -18.36
N GLN A 298 9.26 -6.60 -18.54
CA GLN A 298 9.28 -5.28 -19.17
C GLN A 298 8.82 -5.31 -20.63
N THR A 299 9.25 -6.34 -21.38
CA THR A 299 8.81 -6.52 -22.76
C THR A 299 7.29 -6.69 -22.81
N GLN A 300 6.72 -7.50 -21.91
CA GLN A 300 5.28 -7.74 -21.81
C GLN A 300 4.53 -6.48 -21.40
N LEU A 301 5.03 -5.77 -20.38
CA LEU A 301 4.47 -4.51 -19.92
C LEU A 301 4.33 -3.51 -21.08
N ASN A 302 5.35 -3.39 -21.92
CA ASN A 302 5.36 -2.51 -23.09
C ASN A 302 4.40 -2.91 -24.22
N THR A 303 3.92 -4.16 -24.23
CA THR A 303 2.90 -4.59 -25.22
C THR A 303 1.49 -4.21 -24.82
N ILE A 304 1.25 -3.87 -23.55
CA ILE A 304 -0.07 -3.52 -23.03
C ILE A 304 -0.38 -2.06 -23.38
N LYS A 305 -1.38 -1.85 -24.24
CA LYS A 305 -1.89 -0.51 -24.58
C LYS A 305 -2.98 -0.09 -23.60
N ILE A 306 -2.73 0.98 -22.83
CA ILE A 306 -3.65 1.49 -21.80
C ILE A 306 -4.71 2.47 -22.40
N THR A 307 -4.49 2.95 -23.62
CA THR A 307 -5.29 4.01 -24.28
C THR A 307 -6.74 3.66 -24.59
N ASP A 308 -7.12 2.37 -24.56
CA ASP A 308 -8.41 1.92 -25.10
C ASP A 308 -9.53 1.87 -24.05
N SER A 309 -9.24 2.27 -22.80
CA SER A 309 -10.24 2.34 -21.72
C SER A 309 -11.18 3.53 -21.90
N LYS A 310 -12.50 3.27 -21.94
CA LYS A 310 -13.54 4.32 -21.87
C LYS A 310 -13.69 4.92 -20.47
N ASN A 311 -13.18 4.23 -19.44
CA ASN A 311 -13.29 4.65 -18.05
C ASN A 311 -11.96 5.28 -17.59
N LEU A 312 -12.00 6.57 -17.27
CA LEU A 312 -10.84 7.32 -16.79
C LEU A 312 -10.22 6.67 -15.55
N MET A 313 -11.02 6.14 -14.63
CA MET A 313 -10.52 5.52 -13.39
C MET A 313 -9.77 4.23 -13.67
N GLU A 314 -10.31 3.39 -14.54
CA GLU A 314 -9.62 2.17 -14.97
C GLU A 314 -8.33 2.51 -15.70
N ARG A 315 -8.30 3.62 -16.43
CA ARG A 315 -7.10 4.11 -17.11
C ARG A 315 -6.04 4.59 -16.12
N LEU A 316 -6.42 5.43 -15.15
CA LEU A 316 -5.53 5.93 -14.12
C LEU A 316 -4.97 4.77 -13.28
N GLU A 317 -5.84 3.85 -12.83
CA GLU A 317 -5.41 2.66 -12.10
C GLU A 317 -4.43 1.81 -12.92
N ALA A 318 -4.70 1.61 -14.21
CA ALA A 318 -3.79 0.91 -15.11
C ALA A 318 -2.45 1.66 -15.27
N GLU A 319 -2.45 2.98 -15.45
CA GLU A 319 -1.23 3.79 -15.55
C GLU A 319 -0.40 3.75 -14.26
N GLN A 320 -1.06 3.74 -13.10
CA GLN A 320 -0.40 3.58 -11.80
C GLN A 320 0.28 2.22 -11.67
N ILE A 321 -0.48 1.13 -11.86
CA ILE A 321 0.06 -0.23 -11.78
C ILE A 321 1.20 -0.40 -12.79
N TYR A 322 1.08 0.18 -13.98
CA TYR A 322 2.14 0.18 -14.98
C TYR A 322 3.43 0.84 -14.46
N LYS A 323 3.34 2.06 -13.91
CA LYS A 323 4.50 2.78 -13.37
C LYS A 323 5.13 2.05 -12.19
N GLU A 324 4.32 1.50 -11.28
CA GLU A 324 4.80 0.70 -10.15
C GLU A 324 5.56 -0.55 -10.61
N ILE A 325 5.04 -1.27 -11.61
CA ILE A 325 5.73 -2.43 -12.19
C ILE A 325 7.05 -1.97 -12.84
N ASP A 326 7.03 -0.91 -13.65
CA ASP A 326 8.22 -0.46 -14.37
C ASP A 326 9.33 0.01 -13.42
N GLN A 327 8.99 0.82 -12.42
CA GLN A 327 9.91 1.26 -11.37
C GLN A 327 10.49 0.06 -10.63
N ARG A 328 9.64 -0.88 -10.20
CA ARG A 328 10.08 -2.10 -9.51
C ARG A 328 11.02 -2.93 -10.40
N MET A 329 10.73 -3.08 -11.69
CA MET A 329 11.59 -3.79 -12.64
C MET A 329 12.94 -3.09 -12.86
N MET A 330 12.95 -1.76 -12.87
CA MET A 330 14.19 -0.97 -12.94
C MET A 330 15.05 -1.21 -11.70
N GLU A 331 14.46 -1.23 -10.51
CA GLU A 331 15.15 -1.54 -9.25
C GLU A 331 15.70 -2.97 -9.25
N TYR A 332 14.92 -3.98 -9.65
CA TYR A 332 15.41 -5.35 -9.82
C TYR A 332 16.61 -5.42 -10.75
N ARG A 333 16.55 -4.74 -11.89
CA ARG A 333 17.65 -4.74 -12.87
C ARG A 333 18.92 -4.14 -12.27
N GLN A 334 18.81 -3.05 -11.50
CA GLN A 334 19.95 -2.45 -10.81
C GLN A 334 20.55 -3.42 -9.79
N LEU A 335 19.71 -4.05 -8.96
CA LEU A 335 20.15 -5.01 -7.93
C LEU A 335 20.81 -6.25 -8.55
N PHE A 336 20.22 -6.85 -9.59
CA PHE A 336 20.83 -7.97 -10.31
C PHE A 336 22.16 -7.60 -10.96
N THR A 337 22.29 -6.37 -11.47
CA THR A 337 23.57 -5.87 -12.02
C THR A 337 24.61 -5.74 -10.92
N GLN A 338 24.27 -5.19 -9.75
CA GLN A 338 25.17 -5.09 -8.59
C GLN A 338 25.62 -6.47 -8.08
N LEU A 339 24.70 -7.46 -8.04
CA LEU A 339 25.03 -8.85 -7.72
C LEU A 339 26.05 -9.43 -8.70
N LYS A 340 25.85 -9.22 -10.02
CA LYS A 340 26.80 -9.66 -11.05
C LYS A 340 28.17 -8.99 -10.92
N MET A 341 28.21 -7.74 -10.47
CA MET A 341 29.43 -6.99 -10.22
C MET A 341 30.11 -7.32 -8.88
N ASN A 342 29.57 -8.27 -8.09
CA ASN A 342 30.03 -8.62 -6.74
C ASN A 342 30.11 -7.42 -5.77
N GLN A 343 29.28 -6.40 -5.96
CA GLN A 343 29.22 -5.24 -5.06
C GLN A 343 28.30 -5.57 -3.87
N VAL A 344 28.85 -5.48 -2.64
CA VAL A 344 28.18 -5.65 -1.33
C VAL A 344 27.03 -6.69 -1.34
N PRO A 345 27.34 -7.99 -1.50
CA PRO A 345 26.33 -9.01 -1.79
C PRO A 345 25.20 -9.11 -0.76
N GLU A 346 25.47 -8.81 0.51
CA GLU A 346 24.49 -8.96 1.59
C GLU A 346 23.42 -7.85 1.57
N ARG A 347 23.84 -6.59 1.43
CA ARG A 347 22.90 -5.46 1.30
C ARG A 347 21.99 -5.61 0.07
N VAL A 348 22.56 -6.05 -1.05
CA VAL A 348 21.81 -6.25 -2.29
C VAL A 348 20.83 -7.42 -2.16
N LYS A 349 21.20 -8.49 -1.44
CA LYS A 349 20.27 -9.59 -1.13
C LYS A 349 19.09 -9.13 -0.27
N LEU A 350 19.35 -8.31 0.77
CA LEU A 350 18.29 -7.72 1.59
C LEU A 350 17.35 -6.88 0.73
N GLN A 351 17.88 -5.97 -0.10
CA GLN A 351 17.06 -5.14 -0.97
C GLN A 351 16.24 -5.99 -1.96
N LEU A 352 16.86 -7.02 -2.55
CA LEU A 352 16.16 -7.93 -3.44
C LEU A 352 15.03 -8.68 -2.70
N SER A 353 15.29 -9.16 -1.49
CA SER A 353 14.27 -9.86 -0.69
C SER A 353 13.13 -8.92 -0.31
N ALA A 354 13.42 -7.67 0.05
CA ALA A 354 12.38 -6.67 0.35
C ALA A 354 11.52 -6.38 -0.88
N LEU A 355 12.17 -6.14 -2.03
CA LEU A 355 11.51 -5.84 -3.31
C LEU A 355 10.56 -6.96 -3.79
N ARG A 356 10.82 -8.21 -3.39
CA ARG A 356 9.92 -9.37 -3.65
C ARG A 356 8.62 -9.28 -2.88
N HIS A 357 8.65 -8.68 -1.70
CA HIS A 357 7.48 -8.47 -0.87
C HIS A 357 6.76 -7.15 -1.20
N ASP A 358 7.44 -6.17 -1.80
CA ASP A 358 6.84 -4.88 -2.20
C ASP A 358 5.63 -5.06 -3.14
N ALA A 359 5.66 -6.07 -4.01
CA ALA A 359 4.52 -6.42 -4.87
C ALA A 359 3.23 -6.74 -4.09
N ILE A 360 3.38 -7.32 -2.89
CA ILE A 360 2.26 -7.67 -2.01
C ILE A 360 1.68 -6.39 -1.37
N PHE A 361 2.52 -5.40 -1.08
CA PHE A 361 2.11 -4.11 -0.54
C PHE A 361 1.56 -3.15 -1.60
N ALA A 362 2.06 -3.19 -2.84
CA ALA A 362 1.52 -2.39 -3.95
C ALA A 362 0.04 -2.69 -4.19
N ASN A 363 -0.35 -3.97 -4.10
CA ASN A 363 -1.78 -4.37 -4.14
C ASN A 363 -2.57 -3.95 -2.89
N THR A 364 -1.89 -3.51 -1.83
CA THR A 364 -2.50 -3.02 -0.57
C THR A 364 -2.72 -1.51 -0.61
N GLN A 365 -1.87 -0.75 -1.31
CA GLN A 365 -1.93 0.71 -1.45
C GLN A 365 -2.95 1.17 -2.51
N HIS A 366 -4.11 0.50 -2.60
CA HIS A 366 -5.20 1.05 -3.38
C HIS A 366 -5.71 2.31 -2.66
N ILE A 367 -5.31 3.48 -3.17
CA ILE A 367 -5.82 4.81 -2.76
C ILE A 367 -7.36 4.78 -2.73
N SER A 368 -7.99 4.06 -3.65
CA SER A 368 -9.44 3.81 -3.65
C SER A 368 -9.94 3.12 -2.37
N GLY A 369 -9.22 2.15 -1.82
CA GLY A 369 -9.55 1.47 -0.57
C GLY A 369 -9.40 2.38 0.65
N ILE A 370 -8.35 3.22 0.69
CA ILE A 370 -8.17 4.23 1.75
C ILE A 370 -9.30 5.26 1.72
N LEU A 371 -9.60 5.80 0.53
CA LEU A 371 -10.64 6.80 0.34
C LEU A 371 -12.05 6.24 0.59
N GLN A 372 -12.29 4.99 0.19
CA GLN A 372 -13.56 4.31 0.46
C GLN A 372 -13.72 3.99 1.95
N GLY A 373 -12.68 3.46 2.59
CA GLY A 373 -12.66 3.25 4.04
C GLY A 373 -12.85 4.55 4.82
N TYR A 374 -12.26 5.65 4.34
CA TYR A 374 -12.48 6.98 4.88
C TYR A 374 -13.93 7.44 4.72
N LYS A 375 -14.49 7.36 3.51
CA LYS A 375 -15.89 7.70 3.22
C LYS A 375 -16.88 6.94 4.11
N ASP A 376 -16.63 5.65 4.31
CA ASP A 376 -17.46 4.78 5.13
C ASP A 376 -17.32 5.07 6.64
N SER A 377 -16.24 5.72 7.06
CA SER A 377 -16.02 6.14 8.46
C SER A 377 -16.78 7.43 8.84
N ILE A 378 -17.28 8.18 7.85
CA ILE A 378 -17.98 9.45 8.09
C ILE A 378 -19.34 9.16 8.75
N THR A 379 -19.55 9.73 9.94
CA THR A 379 -20.78 9.50 10.72
C THR A 379 -22.00 10.16 10.07
N LEU A 380 -23.20 9.67 10.39
CA LEU A 380 -24.45 10.24 9.89
C LEU A 380 -24.62 11.71 10.26
N ASP A 381 -24.23 12.11 11.47
CA ASP A 381 -24.24 13.50 11.93
C ASP A 381 -23.32 14.38 11.07
N THR A 382 -22.12 13.88 10.79
CA THR A 382 -21.16 14.57 9.92
C THR A 382 -21.71 14.75 8.50
N TRP A 383 -22.36 13.73 7.94
CA TRP A 383 -23.03 13.83 6.64
C TRP A 383 -24.16 14.87 6.63
N GLN A 384 -24.91 15.00 7.73
CA GLN A 384 -25.94 16.04 7.85
C GLN A 384 -25.32 17.44 7.83
N LYS A 385 -24.22 17.66 8.56
CA LYS A 385 -23.48 18.94 8.54
C LYS A 385 -22.97 19.29 7.14
N ILE A 386 -22.41 18.32 6.41
CA ILE A 386 -21.98 18.53 5.01
C ILE A 386 -23.18 18.90 4.13
N LYS A 387 -24.34 18.26 4.34
CA LYS A 387 -25.57 18.52 3.58
C LYS A 387 -26.14 19.92 3.84
N GLU A 388 -25.93 20.51 5.01
CA GLU A 388 -26.35 21.88 5.31
C GLU A 388 -25.59 22.91 4.45
N GLN A 389 -24.35 22.61 4.07
CA GLN A 389 -23.50 23.49 3.26
C GLN A 389 -23.73 23.35 1.73
N LYS A 390 -24.66 22.49 1.30
CA LYS A 390 -24.81 22.08 -0.10
C LYS A 390 -25.08 23.21 -1.10
N GLN A 391 -25.74 24.29 -0.67
CA GLN A 391 -26.09 25.40 -1.58
C GLN A 391 -24.92 26.38 -1.79
N GLU A 392 -23.93 26.36 -0.90
CA GLU A 392 -22.81 27.30 -0.93
C GLU A 392 -21.68 26.82 -1.85
N TRP A 393 -21.55 25.50 -2.00
CA TRP A 393 -20.42 24.87 -2.68
C TRP A 393 -20.93 23.94 -3.78
N VAL A 394 -21.02 24.48 -4.99
CA VAL A 394 -21.54 23.79 -6.18
C VAL A 394 -20.53 23.84 -7.30
N ASP A 395 -20.28 22.68 -7.92
CA ASP A 395 -19.46 22.58 -9.13
C ASP A 395 -20.21 23.19 -10.33
N VAL A 396 -19.60 24.19 -10.95
CA VAL A 396 -20.17 24.91 -12.10
C VAL A 396 -20.40 23.99 -13.32
N TYR A 397 -19.63 22.91 -13.46
CA TYR A 397 -19.69 22.03 -14.62
C TYR A 397 -20.69 20.89 -14.45
N SER A 398 -20.63 20.16 -13.32
CA SER A 398 -21.53 19.04 -13.05
C SER A 398 -22.86 19.46 -12.43
N ASN A 399 -22.94 20.66 -11.84
CA ASN A 399 -24.00 21.10 -10.93
C ASN A 399 -24.16 20.23 -9.67
N ASP A 400 -23.18 19.39 -9.37
CA ASP A 400 -23.17 18.64 -8.13
C ASP A 400 -22.71 19.53 -6.98
N ASP A 401 -23.41 19.44 -5.85
CA ASP A 401 -23.02 20.11 -4.62
C ASP A 401 -21.95 19.32 -3.84
N ILE A 402 -21.33 19.95 -2.84
CA ILE A 402 -20.30 19.30 -2.00
C ILE A 402 -20.77 17.98 -1.38
N TYR A 403 -22.06 17.87 -1.03
CA TYR A 403 -22.61 16.65 -0.44
C TYR A 403 -22.67 15.53 -1.49
N GLU A 404 -23.19 15.83 -2.69
CA GLU A 404 -23.23 14.88 -3.80
C GLU A 404 -21.82 14.50 -4.27
N ILE A 405 -20.89 15.45 -4.38
CA ILE A 405 -19.48 15.18 -4.74
C ILE A 405 -18.84 14.24 -3.72
N MET A 406 -18.95 14.56 -2.43
CA MET A 406 -18.33 13.74 -1.39
C MET A 406 -18.94 12.34 -1.30
N ARG A 407 -20.22 12.20 -1.68
CA ARG A 407 -20.97 10.95 -1.61
C ARG A 407 -20.84 10.08 -2.86
N LYS A 408 -20.85 10.66 -4.06
CA LYS A 408 -20.79 9.92 -5.32
C LYS A 408 -19.42 9.26 -5.51
N SER A 409 -18.36 10.00 -5.23
CA SER A 409 -16.99 9.53 -5.40
C SER A 409 -16.19 9.78 -4.11
N PRO A 410 -15.41 8.78 -3.63
CA PRO A 410 -14.52 8.96 -2.48
C PRO A 410 -13.25 9.77 -2.83
N ASP A 411 -12.93 9.89 -4.12
CA ASP A 411 -11.75 10.51 -4.72
C ASP A 411 -11.97 11.90 -5.33
N ASN A 412 -13.21 12.38 -5.30
CA ASN A 412 -13.53 13.71 -5.78
C ASN A 412 -13.58 14.73 -4.63
N ILE A 413 -13.16 15.95 -4.96
CA ILE A 413 -13.05 17.11 -4.08
C ILE A 413 -13.46 18.37 -4.86
N LEU A 414 -14.01 19.36 -4.16
CA LEU A 414 -14.20 20.68 -4.72
C LEU A 414 -12.91 21.49 -4.68
N CYS A 415 -12.64 22.15 -5.80
CA CYS A 415 -11.47 22.95 -6.01
C CYS A 415 -11.83 24.33 -6.58
N LEU A 416 -10.91 25.27 -6.42
CA LEU A 416 -10.89 26.55 -7.09
C LEU A 416 -10.11 26.42 -8.40
N GLY A 417 -10.69 26.91 -9.49
CA GLY A 417 -10.00 27.03 -10.76
C GLY A 417 -8.89 28.09 -10.71
N ILE A 418 -7.75 27.77 -11.31
CA ILE A 418 -6.65 28.73 -11.49
C ILE A 418 -6.05 28.60 -12.89
N TYR A 419 -5.44 29.70 -13.32
CA TYR A 419 -4.63 29.73 -14.53
C TYR A 419 -3.16 29.88 -14.15
N VAL A 420 -2.36 28.89 -14.54
CA VAL A 420 -0.92 28.86 -14.26
C VAL A 420 -0.14 28.72 -15.56
N GLN A 421 1.06 29.28 -15.55
CA GLN A 421 2.11 29.01 -16.52
C GLN A 421 3.08 28.01 -15.91
N ARG A 422 3.39 26.96 -16.67
CA ARG A 422 4.39 25.94 -16.32
C ARG A 422 5.58 26.08 -17.26
N ASP A 423 6.77 26.13 -16.68
CA ASP A 423 8.04 26.01 -17.36
C ASP A 423 8.64 24.61 -17.11
N GLU A 424 9.60 24.16 -17.94
CA GLU A 424 10.26 22.86 -17.76
C GLU A 424 10.94 22.72 -16.39
N GLU A 425 11.40 23.84 -15.82
CA GLU A 425 11.98 23.89 -14.47
C GLU A 425 10.95 23.50 -13.39
N ALA A 426 9.65 23.40 -13.67
CA ALA A 426 8.63 23.02 -12.69
C ALA A 426 8.78 21.56 -12.23
N ILE A 427 9.36 20.71 -13.08
CA ILE A 427 9.62 19.31 -12.79
C ILE A 427 10.80 19.19 -11.83
N GLU A 428 11.90 19.90 -12.10
CA GLU A 428 13.14 19.82 -11.31
C GLU A 428 13.13 20.73 -10.08
N ASN A 429 12.46 21.88 -10.18
CA ASN A 429 12.36 22.90 -9.14
C ASN A 429 10.95 23.52 -9.11
N PRO A 430 10.01 22.88 -8.41
CA PRO A 430 8.62 23.33 -8.29
C PRO A 430 8.47 24.80 -7.85
N THR A 431 9.44 25.32 -7.09
CA THR A 431 9.37 26.72 -6.61
C THR A 431 9.61 27.77 -7.69
N LYS A 432 10.20 27.41 -8.84
CA LYS A 432 10.56 28.37 -9.89
C LYS A 432 9.75 28.19 -11.16
N GLY A 433 9.44 26.95 -11.53
CA GLY A 433 8.80 26.68 -12.81
C GLY A 433 7.28 26.81 -12.84
N LEU A 434 6.62 27.13 -11.73
CA LEU A 434 5.16 27.36 -11.70
C LEU A 434 4.86 28.82 -11.37
N LYS A 435 4.09 29.49 -12.25
CA LYS A 435 3.68 30.88 -12.07
C LYS A 435 2.16 31.01 -12.14
N LEU A 436 1.56 31.55 -11.08
CA LEU A 436 0.14 31.90 -11.07
C LEU A 436 -0.09 33.11 -11.98
N LEU A 437 -0.94 32.95 -12.99
CA LEU A 437 -1.32 34.02 -13.92
C LEU A 437 -2.62 34.69 -13.50
N SER A 438 -3.63 33.90 -13.15
CA SER A 438 -4.90 34.43 -12.63
C SER A 438 -5.60 33.42 -11.72
N LEU A 439 -6.29 33.94 -10.71
CA LEU A 439 -7.20 33.20 -9.85
C LEU A 439 -8.62 33.37 -10.37
N THR A 440 -9.39 32.29 -10.43
CA THR A 440 -10.78 32.36 -10.88
C THR A 440 -11.73 32.19 -9.70
N ASN A 441 -12.99 32.64 -9.86
CA ASN A 441 -14.04 32.39 -8.86
C ASN A 441 -14.83 31.12 -9.21
N THR A 442 -14.41 30.38 -10.22
CA THR A 442 -15.07 29.16 -10.66
C THR A 442 -14.72 28.02 -9.70
N ILE A 443 -15.73 27.53 -9.00
CA ILE A 443 -15.67 26.29 -8.22
C ILE A 443 -15.92 25.14 -9.19
N ILE A 444 -15.02 24.17 -9.20
CA ILE A 444 -15.09 23.01 -10.07
C ILE A 444 -14.69 21.76 -9.28
N SER A 445 -15.36 20.63 -9.50
CA SER A 445 -14.90 19.38 -8.92
C SER A 445 -13.66 18.89 -9.65
N TYR A 446 -12.80 18.14 -8.95
CA TYR A 446 -11.59 17.60 -9.53
C TYR A 446 -11.91 16.72 -10.75
N ASP A 447 -12.94 15.87 -10.68
CA ASP A 447 -13.37 15.04 -11.82
C ASP A 447 -13.80 15.86 -13.03
N SER A 448 -14.63 16.89 -12.80
CA SER A 448 -15.07 17.79 -13.87
C SER A 448 -13.89 18.48 -14.55
N PHE A 449 -12.92 18.94 -13.75
CA PHE A 449 -11.70 19.55 -14.26
C PHE A 449 -10.88 18.57 -15.11
N ILE A 450 -10.60 17.36 -14.62
CA ILE A 450 -9.83 16.36 -15.36
C ILE A 450 -10.53 15.95 -16.64
N ASN A 451 -11.85 15.76 -16.60
CA ASN A 451 -12.65 15.46 -17.79
C ASN A 451 -12.53 16.58 -18.84
N ALA A 452 -12.66 17.84 -18.42
CA ALA A 452 -12.53 18.98 -19.32
C ALA A 452 -11.12 19.09 -19.92
N MET A 453 -10.08 18.85 -19.11
CA MET A 453 -8.69 18.83 -19.58
C MET A 453 -8.41 17.69 -20.57
N ASN A 454 -9.01 16.52 -20.37
CA ASN A 454 -8.85 15.39 -21.28
C ASN A 454 -9.50 15.65 -22.64
N VAL A 455 -10.67 16.30 -22.67
CA VAL A 455 -11.28 16.76 -23.92
C VAL A 455 -10.36 17.76 -24.62
N ALA A 456 -9.85 18.76 -23.90
CA ALA A 456 -8.93 19.76 -24.46
C ALA A 456 -7.63 19.13 -25.00
N LYS A 457 -7.10 18.09 -24.34
CA LYS A 457 -5.92 17.34 -24.78
C LYS A 457 -6.17 16.58 -26.08
N ASN A 458 -7.34 15.96 -26.24
CA ASN A 458 -7.67 15.16 -27.42
C ASN A 458 -7.86 16.01 -28.68
N ASP A 459 -8.26 17.27 -28.54
CA ASP A 459 -8.46 18.20 -29.67
C ASP A 459 -7.15 18.71 -30.28
N ARG A 460 -5.98 18.44 -29.67
CA ARG A 460 -4.67 18.93 -30.15
C ARG A 460 -3.70 17.77 -30.41
N GLU A 461 -3.36 17.53 -31.68
CA GLU A 461 -2.44 16.47 -32.13
C GLU A 461 -0.95 16.66 -31.78
N SER A 462 -0.58 17.59 -30.87
CA SER A 462 0.82 17.90 -30.57
C SER A 462 1.19 17.55 -29.12
N GLN A 463 1.68 16.33 -28.92
CA GLN A 463 2.23 15.89 -27.64
C GLN A 463 3.71 16.32 -27.50
N GLY A 464 4.07 16.95 -26.38
CA GLY A 464 5.46 16.98 -25.89
C GLY A 464 6.09 18.35 -25.62
N GLN A 465 5.43 19.49 -25.84
CA GLN A 465 5.99 20.82 -25.55
C GLN A 465 5.16 21.59 -24.54
N PHE A 466 5.80 22.14 -23.49
CA PHE A 466 5.15 22.95 -22.44
C PHE A 466 4.44 24.19 -22.96
N THR A 467 4.89 24.74 -24.09
CA THR A 467 4.23 25.86 -24.79
C THR A 467 2.79 25.49 -25.18
N VAL A 468 2.58 24.28 -25.70
CA VAL A 468 1.25 23.76 -26.06
C VAL A 468 0.42 23.47 -24.79
N LEU A 469 1.08 23.04 -23.71
CA LEU A 469 0.46 22.75 -22.40
C LEU A 469 -0.06 24.00 -21.69
N ASN A 470 0.60 25.15 -21.83
CA ASN A 470 0.11 26.40 -21.26
C ASN A 470 -1.12 26.96 -22.01
N ASP A 471 -1.27 26.58 -23.27
CA ASP A 471 -2.43 26.90 -24.09
C ASP A 471 -3.57 25.86 -23.96
N LEU A 472 -3.35 24.76 -23.22
CA LEU A 472 -4.38 23.80 -22.83
C LEU A 472 -5.10 24.34 -21.58
N TYR A 473 -6.32 24.80 -21.77
CA TYR A 473 -7.20 25.26 -20.70
C TYR A 473 -8.63 24.80 -21.00
N CYS A 474 -9.39 24.50 -19.95
CA CYS A 474 -10.83 24.49 -20.06
C CYS A 474 -11.34 25.93 -19.90
N VAL A 475 -12.40 26.25 -20.64
CA VAL A 475 -13.14 27.49 -20.44
C VAL A 475 -14.32 27.15 -19.55
N ALA A 476 -14.28 27.61 -18.31
CA ALA A 476 -15.38 27.42 -17.36
C ALA A 476 -15.75 28.76 -16.72
N GLY A 477 -17.01 28.86 -16.27
CA GLY A 477 -17.57 30.08 -15.72
C GLY A 477 -18.71 30.63 -16.59
N THR A 478 -19.84 30.93 -15.96
CA THR A 478 -21.08 31.39 -16.61
C THR A 478 -21.01 32.84 -17.12
N LEU A 479 -19.98 33.62 -16.76
CA LEU A 479 -19.97 35.08 -16.97
C LEU A 479 -18.72 35.67 -17.65
N SER A 480 -17.61 34.93 -17.79
CA SER A 480 -16.31 35.59 -18.10
C SER A 480 -15.34 34.81 -19.01
N GLY A 481 -15.67 33.60 -19.48
CA GLY A 481 -14.76 32.83 -20.33
C GLY A 481 -13.41 32.58 -19.66
N GLU A 482 -13.44 32.24 -18.38
CA GLU A 482 -12.24 32.12 -17.55
C GLU A 482 -11.40 30.94 -18.05
N ARG A 483 -10.10 31.17 -18.20
CA ARG A 483 -9.15 30.12 -18.56
C ARG A 483 -8.74 29.40 -17.28
N ILE A 484 -8.97 28.10 -17.23
CA ILE A 484 -8.57 27.26 -16.11
C ILE A 484 -7.74 26.11 -16.68
N ASN A 485 -6.53 25.95 -16.16
CA ASN A 485 -5.65 24.83 -16.54
C ASN A 485 -5.01 24.14 -15.33
N ALA A 486 -5.43 24.53 -14.12
CA ALA A 486 -5.04 23.95 -12.86
C ALA A 486 -6.14 24.19 -11.83
N VAL A 487 -6.09 23.44 -10.73
CA VAL A 487 -7.05 23.55 -9.63
C VAL A 487 -6.33 23.51 -8.28
N ILE A 488 -6.84 24.24 -7.30
CA ILE A 488 -6.39 24.19 -5.90
C ILE A 488 -7.57 23.73 -5.04
N PRO A 489 -7.44 22.68 -4.22
CA PRO A 489 -8.51 22.24 -3.34
C PRO A 489 -8.92 23.31 -2.32
N LEU A 490 -10.22 23.42 -2.06
CA LEU A 490 -10.77 24.37 -1.10
C LEU A 490 -10.88 23.73 0.28
N TYR A 491 -10.52 24.47 1.34
CA TYR A 491 -10.91 24.07 2.68
C TYR A 491 -12.39 24.46 2.91
N ILE A 492 -13.29 23.47 2.92
CA ILE A 492 -14.73 23.69 3.18
C ILE A 492 -15.10 23.26 4.61
N ASN A 493 -14.69 22.05 5.00
CA ASN A 493 -14.86 21.50 6.35
C ASN A 493 -13.79 20.46 6.65
N ASP A 494 -13.72 20.00 7.90
CA ASP A 494 -12.70 19.05 8.37
C ASP A 494 -12.68 17.75 7.56
N GLU A 495 -13.85 17.22 7.17
CA GLU A 495 -13.92 15.98 6.40
C GLU A 495 -13.50 16.18 4.94
N HIS A 496 -13.85 17.32 4.34
CA HIS A 496 -13.36 17.65 3.01
C HIS A 496 -11.84 17.81 3.03
N MET A 497 -11.28 18.44 4.08
CA MET A 497 -9.83 18.61 4.25
C MET A 497 -9.08 17.29 4.45
N LYS A 498 -9.59 16.38 5.27
CA LYS A 498 -9.00 15.03 5.41
C LYS A 498 -8.92 14.32 4.07
N ARG A 499 -9.96 14.43 3.23
CA ARG A 499 -9.93 13.87 1.88
C ARG A 499 -8.89 14.52 0.99
N ILE A 500 -8.78 15.85 1.04
CA ILE A 500 -7.75 16.62 0.31
C ILE A 500 -6.35 16.13 0.69
N ARG A 501 -6.10 15.85 1.97
CA ARG A 501 -4.81 15.31 2.46
C ARG A 501 -4.50 13.93 1.90
N ILE A 502 -5.50 13.05 1.80
CA ILE A 502 -5.31 11.73 1.18
C ILE A 502 -4.99 11.89 -0.32
N LEU A 503 -5.60 12.85 -0.99
CA LEU A 503 -5.41 13.12 -2.43
C LEU A 503 -4.23 14.05 -2.73
N GLU A 504 -3.45 14.45 -1.73
CA GLU A 504 -2.46 15.54 -1.83
C GLU A 504 -1.46 15.32 -2.96
N GLY A 505 -0.90 14.12 -3.06
CA GLY A 505 0.02 13.78 -4.13
C GLY A 505 -0.60 13.87 -5.53
N ILE A 506 -1.86 13.43 -5.68
CA ILE A 506 -2.52 13.36 -6.98
C ILE A 506 -2.73 14.77 -7.56
N TRP A 507 -3.33 15.67 -6.78
CA TRP A 507 -3.65 17.00 -7.31
C TRP A 507 -2.39 17.88 -7.43
N LEU A 508 -1.40 17.73 -6.54
CA LEU A 508 -0.11 18.42 -6.67
C LEU A 508 0.67 17.94 -7.89
N GLY A 509 0.77 16.64 -8.11
CA GLY A 509 1.41 16.08 -9.30
C GLY A 509 0.80 16.69 -10.56
N TYR A 510 -0.54 16.72 -10.65
CA TYR A 510 -1.23 17.30 -11.79
C TYR A 510 -0.99 18.82 -11.93
N LEU A 511 -0.97 19.56 -10.82
CA LEU A 511 -0.72 21.00 -10.81
C LEU A 511 0.62 21.33 -11.49
N TYR A 512 1.70 20.60 -11.16
CA TYR A 512 3.04 20.89 -11.66
C TYR A 512 3.36 20.23 -13.00
N THR A 513 2.91 19.00 -13.19
CA THR A 513 3.38 18.15 -14.30
C THR A 513 2.29 17.76 -15.30
N LEU A 514 1.02 18.11 -15.02
CA LEU A 514 -0.17 17.65 -15.75
C LEU A 514 -0.34 16.12 -15.76
N ASP A 515 0.34 15.46 -14.81
CA ASP A 515 0.33 14.04 -14.53
C ASP A 515 0.08 13.86 -13.02
N SER A 516 -1.01 13.18 -12.66
CA SER A 516 -1.36 12.93 -11.25
C SER A 516 -0.30 12.15 -10.47
N TYR A 517 0.65 11.51 -11.16
CA TYR A 517 1.74 10.76 -10.55
C TYR A 517 3.07 11.52 -10.56
N GLY A 518 3.15 12.69 -11.18
CA GLY A 518 4.36 13.52 -11.17
C GLY A 518 4.60 14.22 -9.84
N TYR A 519 4.12 13.63 -8.74
CA TYR A 519 4.24 14.20 -7.41
C TYR A 519 5.66 14.09 -6.89
N ASP A 520 6.19 15.20 -6.38
CA ASP A 520 7.42 15.22 -5.58
C ASP A 520 7.17 16.05 -4.33
N LYS A 521 7.77 15.66 -3.19
CA LYS A 521 7.56 16.36 -1.92
C LYS A 521 7.97 17.83 -1.96
N GLN A 522 8.91 18.23 -2.83
CA GLN A 522 9.29 19.63 -3.01
C GLN A 522 8.14 20.48 -3.61
N GLN A 523 7.15 19.87 -4.23
CA GLN A 523 5.97 20.56 -4.75
C GLN A 523 5.08 21.13 -3.64
N GLU A 524 5.09 20.55 -2.44
CA GLU A 524 4.45 21.15 -1.24
C GLU A 524 5.04 22.53 -0.95
N VAL A 525 6.37 22.65 -1.05
CA VAL A 525 7.09 23.91 -0.86
C VAL A 525 6.82 24.88 -2.01
N GLY A 526 6.72 24.37 -3.24
CA GLY A 526 6.30 25.16 -4.40
C GLY A 526 4.92 25.78 -4.20
N LEU A 527 3.97 25.03 -3.65
CA LEU A 527 2.60 25.49 -3.43
C LEU A 527 2.57 26.68 -2.46
N LEU A 528 3.36 26.63 -1.38
CA LEU A 528 3.48 27.72 -0.41
C LEU A 528 4.02 29.02 -1.01
N LYS A 529 4.69 28.95 -2.17
CA LYS A 529 5.20 30.13 -2.89
C LYS A 529 4.21 30.62 -3.96
N LEU A 530 3.29 29.76 -4.38
CA LEU A 530 2.24 30.09 -5.34
C LEU A 530 1.13 30.94 -4.71
N LEU A 531 0.87 30.70 -3.41
CA LEU A 531 -0.01 31.49 -2.53
C LEU A 531 0.74 32.68 -1.94
#